data_AF-A0A7L5YKW5-F1
#
_entry.id   AF-A0A7L5YKW5-F1
#
_cell.length_a   1.000
_cell.length_b   1.000
_cell.length_c   1.000
_cell.angle_alpha   90.00
_cell.angle_beta   90.00
_cell.angle_gamma   90.00
#
_symmetry.space_group_name_H-M   'P 1'
#
loop_
_entity.id
_entity.type
_entity.pdbx_description
1 polymer ?
#
loop_
_entity_poly.entity_id
_entity_poly.type
_entity_poly.pdbx_seq_one_letter_code
_entity_poly.pdbx_strand_id
1 'polypeptide(L)'
;MVTRVNERHKILWLPQNGFTGTLAVLAERYGGGTVLRQTLERASSPPEPNYPSVWQFPTAGCWRLTATAGEATGSVVVWVQ
;
A
#
# COMPACT_ATOMS: atom_id res chain seq x y z
N MET A 1 -6.97 9.89 3.32
CA MET A 1 -7.86 8.74 3.68
C MET A 1 -7.87 8.61 5.20
N VAL A 2 -9.02 8.27 5.80
CA VAL A 2 -9.16 8.04 7.25
C VAL A 2 -9.58 6.58 7.51
N THR A 3 -9.02 5.96 8.55
CA THR A 3 -9.20 4.54 8.91
C THR A 3 -9.12 4.39 10.44
N ARG A 4 -9.57 3.26 11.01
CA ARG A 4 -9.45 2.95 12.44
C ARG A 4 -8.33 1.95 12.76
N VAL A 5 -7.78 2.05 13.96
CA VAL A 5 -6.80 1.09 14.49
C VAL A 5 -7.33 -0.35 14.41
N ASN A 6 -6.46 -1.28 13.96
CA ASN A 6 -6.72 -2.73 13.80
C ASN A 6 -7.85 -3.14 12.84
N GLU A 7 -8.50 -2.18 12.18
CA GLU A 7 -9.48 -2.46 11.13
C GLU A 7 -8.75 -2.84 9.83
N ARG A 8 -9.37 -3.69 9.01
CA ARG A 8 -8.83 -4.06 7.69
C ARG A 8 -9.21 -2.99 6.66
N HIS A 9 -8.20 -2.44 6.00
CA HIS A 9 -8.39 -1.41 4.96
C HIS A 9 -7.73 -1.82 3.66
N LYS A 10 -8.51 -1.79 2.57
CA LYS A 10 -8.03 -2.09 1.23
C LYS A 10 -7.55 -0.80 0.56
N ILE A 11 -6.33 -0.84 0.02
CA ILE A 11 -5.78 0.19 -0.85
C ILE A 11 -5.47 -0.47 -2.19
N LEU A 12 -6.11 0.02 -3.24
CA LEU A 12 -5.96 -0.48 -4.60
C LEU A 12 -4.88 0.32 -5.32
N TRP A 13 -3.84 -0.36 -5.79
CA TRP A 13 -2.81 0.24 -6.62
C TRP A 13 -3.09 -0.07 -8.09
N LEU A 14 -3.13 0.98 -8.90
CA LEU A 14 -3.39 0.94 -10.33
C LEU A 14 -2.11 1.34 -11.08
N PRO A 15 -1.22 0.37 -11.37
CA PRO A 15 -0.06 0.63 -12.21
C PRO A 15 -0.46 1.19 -13.57
N GLN A 16 0.36 2.11 -14.06
CA GLN A 16 0.19 2.73 -15.37
C GLN A 16 1.06 2.00 -16.42
N ASN A 17 0.85 2.29 -17.69
CA ASN A 17 1.66 1.79 -18.82
C ASN A 17 1.72 0.25 -18.93
N GLY A 18 0.66 -0.45 -18.52
CA GLY A 18 0.55 -1.90 -18.68
C GLY A 18 1.55 -2.71 -17.85
N PHE A 19 2.11 -2.14 -16.77
CA PHE A 19 3.06 -2.86 -15.91
C PHE A 19 2.45 -4.16 -15.37
N THR A 20 3.19 -5.25 -15.58
CA THR A 20 2.94 -6.56 -14.97
C THR A 20 4.19 -7.01 -14.24
N GLY A 21 4.08 -7.27 -12.95
CA GLY A 21 5.20 -7.73 -12.15
C GLY A 21 4.89 -7.73 -10.66
N THR A 22 5.94 -7.71 -9.85
CA THR A 22 5.81 -7.65 -8.38
C THR A 22 5.72 -6.20 -7.91
N LEU A 23 4.73 -5.92 -7.05
CA LEU A 23 4.61 -4.66 -6.33
C LEU A 23 5.05 -4.86 -4.87
N ALA A 24 6.08 -4.15 -4.44
CA ALA A 24 6.48 -4.08 -3.03
C ALA A 24 5.82 -2.86 -2.39
N VAL A 25 5.15 -3.02 -1.25
CA VAL A 25 4.51 -1.91 -0.53
C VAL A 25 5.02 -1.86 0.89
N LEU A 26 5.51 -0.69 1.28
CA LEU A 26 6.04 -0.37 2.60
C LEU A 26 5.10 0.63 3.27
N ALA A 27 4.64 0.36 4.49
CA ALA A 27 3.88 1.31 5.30
C ALA A 27 4.70 1.73 6.51
N GLU A 28 4.99 3.02 6.63
CA GLU A 28 5.79 3.58 7.72
C GLU A 28 4.97 4.62 8.49
N ARG A 29 5.01 4.56 9.81
CA ARG A 29 4.38 5.56 10.66
C ARG A 29 5.22 6.84 10.68
N TYR A 30 4.60 8.00 10.48
CA TYR A 30 5.27 9.29 10.69
C TYR A 30 5.72 9.43 12.15
N GLY A 31 6.93 9.95 12.34
CA GLY A 31 7.59 10.00 13.65
C GLY A 31 8.33 8.71 14.03
N GLY A 32 8.35 7.70 13.15
CA GLY A 32 9.13 6.48 13.31
C GLY A 32 8.43 5.38 14.11
N GLY A 33 9.15 4.26 14.30
CA GLY A 33 8.70 3.10 15.08
C GLY A 33 8.26 1.95 14.20
N THR A 34 6.98 1.91 13.82
CA THR A 34 6.39 0.73 13.16
C THR A 34 6.50 0.79 11.64
N VAL A 35 6.94 -0.32 11.06
CA VAL A 35 7.03 -0.54 9.62
C VAL A 35 6.31 -1.83 9.26
N LEU A 36 5.38 -1.77 8.31
CA LEU A 36 4.68 -2.92 7.75
C LEU A 36 5.10 -3.11 6.29
N ARG A 37 5.11 -4.36 5.81
CA ARG A 37 5.55 -4.70 4.45
C ARG A 37 4.58 -5.69 3.81
N GLN A 38 4.33 -5.51 2.52
CA GLN A 38 3.61 -6.46 1.68
C GLN A 38 4.29 -6.59 0.33
N THR A 39 4.25 -7.80 -0.23
CA THR A 39 4.69 -8.10 -1.59
C THR A 39 3.49 -8.68 -2.34
N LEU A 40 3.15 -8.08 -3.47
CA LEU A 40 2.03 -8.51 -4.31
C LEU A 40 2.60 -9.01 -5.65
N GLU A 41 2.66 -10.33 -5.80
CA GLU A 41 3.41 -10.99 -6.88
C GLU A 41 2.68 -11.01 -8.23
N ARG A 42 1.35 -10.90 -8.24
CA ARG A 42 0.53 -10.93 -9.45
C ARG A 42 -0.63 -9.95 -9.38
N ALA A 43 -0.93 -9.32 -10.51
CA ALA A 43 -2.12 -8.50 -10.68
C ALA A 43 -3.38 -9.37 -10.53
N SER A 44 -4.43 -8.84 -9.88
CA SER A 44 -5.67 -9.59 -9.65
C SER A 44 -6.65 -9.58 -10.83
N SER A 45 -6.49 -8.68 -11.83
CA SER A 45 -7.41 -8.59 -12.97
C SER A 45 -6.73 -8.11 -14.26
N PRO A 46 -6.11 -8.98 -15.07
CA PRO A 46 -5.73 -8.63 -16.46
C PRO A 46 -7.02 -8.43 -17.29
N PRO A 47 -7.12 -7.45 -18.22
CA PRO A 47 -6.05 -6.68 -18.88
C PRO A 47 -5.62 -5.37 -18.19
N GLU A 48 -6.33 -4.94 -17.15
CA GLU A 48 -6.04 -3.72 -16.38
C GLU A 48 -5.42 -4.08 -15.03
N PRO A 49 -4.09 -4.27 -14.97
CA PRO A 49 -3.44 -4.82 -13.80
C PRO A 49 -3.75 -3.98 -12.55
N ASN A 50 -4.32 -4.63 -11.54
CA ASN A 50 -4.58 -4.01 -10.25
C ASN A 50 -3.97 -4.85 -9.12
N TYR A 51 -3.54 -4.15 -8.07
CA TYR A 51 -2.80 -4.74 -6.96
C TYR A 51 -3.46 -4.31 -5.64
N PRO A 52 -4.40 -5.10 -5.11
CA PRO A 52 -5.04 -4.79 -3.85
C PRO A 52 -4.12 -5.13 -2.67
N SER A 53 -3.80 -4.12 -1.86
CA SER A 53 -3.12 -4.29 -0.58
C SER A 53 -4.12 -4.17 0.57
N VAL A 54 -4.06 -5.07 1.56
CA VAL A 54 -4.98 -5.09 2.70
C VAL A 54 -4.20 -4.88 3.99
N TRP A 55 -4.44 -3.77 4.68
CA TRP A 55 -3.66 -3.34 5.83
C TRP A 55 -4.46 -3.41 7.12
N GLN A 56 -3.76 -3.68 8.21
CA GLN A 56 -4.23 -3.44 9.57
C GLN A 56 -3.16 -2.62 10.29
N PHE A 57 -3.50 -1.39 10.66
CA PHE A 57 -2.57 -0.47 11.30
C PHE A 57 -2.67 -0.64 12.83
N PRO A 58 -1.57 -0.98 13.52
CA PRO A 58 -1.61 -1.30 14.96
C PRO A 58 -1.73 -0.05 15.85
N THR A 59 -1.45 1.13 15.31
CA THR A 59 -1.44 2.39 16.08
C THR A 59 -2.01 3.54 15.27
N ALA A 60 -2.67 4.47 15.97
CA ALA A 60 -3.18 5.71 15.41
C ALA A 60 -2.03 6.64 14.95
N GLY A 61 -2.34 7.54 14.02
CA GLY A 61 -1.42 8.52 13.46
C GLY A 61 -1.38 8.53 11.94
N CYS A 62 -0.48 9.35 11.38
CA CYS A 62 -0.22 9.37 9.95
C CYS A 62 0.67 8.20 9.56
N TRP A 63 0.30 7.48 8.49
CA TRP A 63 1.08 6.42 7.88
C TRP A 63 1.35 6.77 6.42
N ARG A 64 2.61 6.68 5.99
CA ARG A 64 3.00 6.78 4.58
C ARG A 64 3.11 5.38 4.02
N LEU A 65 2.35 5.10 2.97
CA LEU A 65 2.51 3.90 2.18
C LEU A 65 3.26 4.25 0.91
N THR A 66 4.31 3.51 0.61
CA THR A 66 5.10 3.64 -0.61
C THR A 66 5.07 2.32 -1.35
N ALA A 67 4.58 2.34 -2.58
CA ALA A 67 4.56 1.20 -3.49
C ALA A 67 5.68 1.37 -4.52
N THR A 68 6.44 0.31 -4.75
CA THR A 68 7.55 0.25 -5.71
C THR A 68 7.33 -0.89 -6.70
N ALA A 69 7.40 -0.58 -7.99
CA ALA A 69 7.25 -1.49 -9.12
C ALA A 69 8.39 -1.25 -10.12
N GLY A 70 9.45 -2.04 -10.05
CA GLY A 70 10.68 -1.75 -10.79
C GLY A 70 11.24 -0.38 -10.39
N GLU A 71 11.38 0.52 -11.36
CA GLU A 71 11.84 1.91 -11.13
C GLU A 71 10.70 2.87 -10.75
N ALA A 72 9.44 2.45 -10.92
CA ALA A 72 8.29 3.29 -10.59
C ALA A 72 8.01 3.28 -9.08
N THR A 73 7.69 4.45 -8.55
CA THR A 73 7.24 4.62 -7.15
C THR A 73 5.96 5.44 -7.09
N GLY A 74 5.10 5.10 -6.14
CA GLY A 74 3.89 5.86 -5.82
C GLY A 74 3.69 5.85 -4.31
N SER A 75 3.13 6.93 -3.75
CA SER A 75 2.88 6.99 -2.32
C SER A 75 1.55 7.64 -1.95
N VAL A 76 0.95 7.17 -0.86
CA VAL A 76 -0.27 7.73 -0.27
C VAL A 76 -0.09 7.88 1.24
N VAL A 77 -0.71 8.91 1.82
CA VAL A 77 -0.75 9.11 3.26
C VAL A 77 -2.14 8.78 3.80
N VAL A 78 -2.16 8.01 4.87
CA VAL A 78 -3.36 7.51 5.53
C VAL A 78 -3.35 7.99 6.98
N TRP A 79 -4.46 8.59 7.42
CA TRP A 79 -4.68 8.96 8.81
C TRP A 79 -5.44 7.84 9.53
N VAL A 80 -4.84 7.28 10.58
CA VAL A 80 -5.44 6.24 11.41
C VAL A 80 -5.92 6.84 12.74
N GLN A 81 -7.18 6.61 13.09
CA GLN A 81 -7.83 7.05 14.33
C GLN A 81 -8.05 5.91 15.31
#